data_AF-A0A2A9F4X4-F1
#
_entry.id   AF-A0A2A9F4X4-F1
#
_cell.length_a   1.000
_cell.length_b   1.000
_cell.length_c   1.000
_cell.angle_alpha   90.00
_cell.angle_beta   90.00
_cell.angle_gamma   90.00
#
_symmetry.space_group_name_H-M   'P 1'
#
loop_
_entity.id
_entity.type
_entity.pdbx_description
1 polymer ?
#
loop_
_entity_poly.entity_id
_entity_poly.type
_entity_poly.pdbx_seq_one_letter_code
_entity_poly.pdbx_strand_id
1 'polypeptide(L)'
;MEITLEILFWTLVGCSSLIVILQSVSISKKNELHRSLTDESNKLTQAFENNDSLIKALFDAQDLNLKATTQRLSDSIDASHKATDELSRTVTQQGLDILSKQELNSQAMSTYNEQVYNLVTTSTSSLEKNIVEIGETQRVTMTKAFDLMKQQQAAIEQFIAEGIKAIKSDLHTLSSFIDNKHADTLNALSSVENHHMKTIATLTDKQREEFDQIQKLLSFSHHKFSESLLNLKKLNERSEFSHRQSNVAMLEQLTTQIQKLCVDNLVSLTNELAKHQELEIDTEDFVKKLGDCKVTQIEDKHSGQVTYINYDNNIKRRSDTYANERLKYQMLFNEEGKPLIGREFDDKGNIVFEYNYNDAGEVTGRIEKTFDQSGNEISQVEVAY
;
A
#
# COMPACT_ATOMS: atom_id res chain seq x y z
N MET A 1 129.05 -192.12 94.93
CA MET A 1 128.23 -192.71 96.02
C MET A 1 127.78 -191.60 96.95
N GLU A 2 128.72 -190.88 97.51
CA GLU A 2 128.43 -189.80 98.40
C GLU A 2 128.15 -188.53 97.61
N ILE A 3 126.96 -188.03 97.85
CA ILE A 3 126.84 -186.68 98.34
C ILE A 3 126.69 -186.87 99.86
N THR A 4 127.72 -186.99 100.70
CA THR A 4 128.76 -186.05 101.21
C THR A 4 128.23 -184.75 101.76
N LEU A 5 128.62 -184.48 103.00
CA LEU A 5 128.30 -183.33 103.84
C LEU A 5 128.44 -181.97 103.12
N GLU A 6 129.25 -181.92 102.06
CA GLU A 6 129.51 -180.76 101.23
C GLU A 6 128.25 -180.24 100.50
N ILE A 7 127.35 -181.09 100.03
CA ILE A 7 126.14 -180.59 99.34
C ILE A 7 125.05 -180.22 100.31
N LEU A 8 124.98 -180.83 101.50
CA LEU A 8 124.12 -180.30 102.56
C LEU A 8 124.59 -178.91 102.97
N PHE A 9 125.90 -178.66 102.98
CA PHE A 9 126.46 -177.33 103.20
C PHE A 9 126.13 -176.36 102.06
N TRP A 10 126.33 -176.74 100.79
CA TRP A 10 125.99 -175.87 99.65
C TRP A 10 124.48 -175.64 99.50
N THR A 11 123.64 -176.58 99.91
CA THR A 11 122.18 -176.38 99.89
C THR A 11 121.76 -175.42 101.00
N LEU A 12 122.39 -175.48 102.18
CA LEU A 12 122.14 -174.54 103.28
C LEU A 12 122.63 -173.12 102.95
N VAL A 13 123.78 -173.02 102.28
CA VAL A 13 124.31 -171.74 101.75
C VAL A 13 123.41 -171.21 100.61
N GLY A 14 122.87 -172.09 99.77
CA GLY A 14 121.89 -171.73 98.74
C GLY A 14 120.58 -171.19 99.33
N CYS A 15 120.07 -171.81 100.38
CA CYS A 15 118.84 -171.36 101.04
C CYS A 15 119.03 -170.03 101.80
N SER A 16 120.18 -169.82 102.44
CA SER A 16 120.47 -168.56 103.13
C SER A 16 120.68 -167.40 102.15
N SER A 17 121.25 -167.66 100.97
CA SER A 17 121.36 -166.67 99.91
C SER A 17 119.99 -166.25 99.34
N LEU A 18 119.04 -167.20 99.25
CA LEU A 18 117.68 -166.92 98.77
C LEU A 18 116.89 -166.03 99.75
N ILE A 19 117.08 -166.21 101.06
CA ILE A 19 116.39 -165.44 102.10
C ILE A 19 116.84 -163.97 102.10
N VAL A 20 118.13 -163.71 101.85
CA VAL A 20 118.65 -162.33 101.78
C VAL A 20 118.13 -161.60 100.54
N ILE A 21 118.01 -162.31 99.41
CA ILE A 21 117.44 -161.73 98.19
C ILE A 21 115.95 -161.41 98.38
N LEU A 22 115.19 -162.29 99.04
CA LEU A 22 113.77 -162.05 99.34
C LEU A 22 113.57 -160.89 100.33
N GLN A 23 114.45 -160.71 101.31
CA GLN A 23 114.41 -159.55 102.20
C GLN A 23 114.77 -158.24 101.48
N SER A 24 115.71 -158.28 100.54
CA SER A 24 116.09 -157.12 99.72
C SER A 24 114.93 -156.66 98.80
N VAL A 25 114.21 -157.61 98.19
CA VAL A 25 113.03 -157.29 97.37
C VAL A 25 111.88 -156.72 98.20
N SER A 26 111.67 -157.22 99.43
CA SER A 26 110.63 -156.71 100.32
C SER A 26 110.90 -155.27 100.79
N ILE A 27 112.17 -154.93 101.05
CA ILE A 27 112.58 -153.57 101.47
C ILE A 27 112.50 -152.58 100.30
N SER A 28 112.86 -152.99 99.10
CA SER A 28 112.76 -152.13 97.91
C SER A 28 111.31 -151.71 97.62
N LYS A 29 110.37 -152.66 97.72
CA LYS A 29 108.94 -152.40 97.50
C LYS A 29 108.29 -151.53 98.58
N LYS A 30 108.80 -151.58 99.81
CA LYS A 30 108.35 -150.71 100.91
C LYS A 30 108.78 -149.24 100.69
N ASN A 31 109.96 -149.01 100.12
CA ASN A 31 110.46 -147.65 99.86
C ASN A 31 109.79 -146.98 98.65
N GLU A 32 109.35 -147.77 97.67
CA GLU A 32 108.60 -147.26 96.52
C GLU A 32 107.19 -146.79 96.93
N LEU A 33 106.51 -147.54 97.81
CA LEU A 33 105.20 -147.16 98.33
C LEU A 33 105.26 -145.91 99.24
N HIS A 34 106.34 -145.73 100.00
CA HIS A 34 106.48 -144.58 100.89
C HIS A 34 106.76 -143.27 100.14
N ARG A 35 107.44 -143.34 98.99
CA ARG A 35 107.61 -142.17 98.11
C ARG A 35 106.30 -141.75 97.43
N SER A 36 105.46 -142.70 97.02
CA SER A 36 104.18 -142.38 96.38
C SER A 36 103.18 -141.68 97.32
N LEU A 37 103.13 -142.03 98.61
CA LEU A 37 102.23 -141.37 99.57
C LEU A 37 102.71 -139.98 100.01
N THR A 38 104.02 -139.71 99.95
CA THR A 38 104.58 -138.42 100.40
C THR A 38 104.36 -137.32 99.35
N ASP A 39 104.37 -137.68 98.06
CA ASP A 39 104.17 -136.73 96.96
C ASP A 39 102.70 -136.27 96.83
N GLU A 40 101.75 -137.09 97.25
CA GLU A 40 100.32 -136.77 97.20
C GLU A 40 99.86 -135.93 98.42
N SER A 41 100.50 -136.11 99.58
CA SER A 41 100.27 -135.26 100.78
C SER A 41 100.72 -133.81 100.59
N ASN A 42 101.81 -133.59 99.84
CA ASN A 42 102.32 -132.24 99.58
C ASN A 42 101.45 -131.46 98.58
N LYS A 43 100.83 -132.14 97.61
CA LYS A 43 99.87 -131.51 96.69
C LYS A 43 98.57 -131.09 97.39
N LEU A 44 98.11 -131.83 98.40
CA LEU A 44 96.90 -131.48 99.14
C LEU A 44 97.12 -130.28 100.09
N THR A 45 98.30 -130.17 100.69
CA THR A 45 98.63 -129.07 101.62
C THR A 45 98.79 -127.73 100.89
N GLN A 46 99.37 -127.74 99.68
CA GLN A 46 99.52 -126.53 98.86
C GLN A 46 98.18 -126.01 98.28
N ALA A 47 97.16 -126.85 98.17
CA ALA A 47 95.81 -126.45 97.76
C ALA A 47 95.02 -125.75 98.88
N PHE A 48 95.28 -126.04 100.15
CA PHE A 48 94.59 -125.41 101.28
C PHE A 48 95.13 -124.00 101.60
N GLU A 49 96.45 -123.77 101.51
CA GLU A 49 97.03 -122.43 101.77
C GLU A 49 96.65 -121.39 100.70
N ASN A 50 96.42 -121.82 99.45
CA ASN A 50 95.94 -120.93 98.39
C ASN A 50 94.46 -120.53 98.55
N ASN A 51 93.65 -121.32 99.27
CA ASN A 51 92.23 -121.00 99.45
C ASN A 51 91.98 -120.06 100.64
N ASP A 52 92.83 -120.13 101.68
CA ASP A 52 92.71 -119.26 102.86
C ASP A 52 93.14 -117.81 102.56
N SER A 53 94.12 -117.62 101.67
CA SER A 53 94.52 -116.27 101.21
C SER A 53 93.49 -115.59 100.29
N LEU A 54 92.72 -116.37 99.52
CA LEU A 54 91.63 -115.85 98.66
C LEU A 54 90.40 -115.42 99.47
N ILE A 55 90.05 -116.14 100.54
CA ILE A 55 88.91 -115.78 101.41
C ILE A 55 89.22 -114.50 102.21
N LYS A 56 90.47 -114.30 102.65
CA LYS A 56 90.88 -113.09 103.37
C LYS A 56 90.92 -111.84 102.46
N ALA A 57 91.36 -111.99 101.21
CA ALA A 57 91.33 -110.91 100.23
C ALA A 57 89.91 -110.50 99.79
N LEU A 58 88.94 -111.42 99.81
CA LEU A 58 87.53 -111.13 99.49
C LEU A 58 86.80 -110.38 100.61
N PHE A 59 87.12 -110.62 101.88
CA PHE A 59 86.52 -109.88 103.00
C PHE A 59 87.06 -108.45 103.13
N ASP A 60 88.37 -108.24 102.94
CA ASP A 60 88.98 -106.90 103.02
C ASP A 60 88.59 -106.00 101.83
N ALA A 61 88.31 -106.59 100.66
CA ALA A 61 87.77 -105.85 99.49
C ALA A 61 86.29 -105.44 99.66
N GLN A 62 85.52 -106.15 100.48
CA GLN A 62 84.09 -105.88 100.69
C GLN A 62 83.84 -104.82 101.79
N ASP A 63 84.67 -104.73 102.85
CA ASP A 63 84.53 -103.68 103.88
C ASP A 63 85.00 -102.28 103.39
N LEU A 64 86.02 -102.23 102.54
CA LEU A 64 86.53 -100.96 101.99
C LEU A 64 85.58 -100.34 100.95
N ASN A 65 84.88 -101.17 100.17
CA ASN A 65 83.95 -100.71 99.14
C ASN A 65 82.59 -100.27 99.74
N LEU A 66 82.17 -100.87 100.86
CA LEU A 66 80.94 -100.46 101.54
C LEU A 66 81.07 -99.08 102.21
N LYS A 67 82.18 -98.79 102.90
CA LYS A 67 82.42 -97.46 103.52
C LYS A 67 82.57 -96.32 102.50
N ALA A 68 83.24 -96.57 101.36
CA ALA A 68 83.39 -95.55 100.31
C ALA A 68 82.07 -95.23 99.58
N THR A 69 81.17 -96.20 99.46
CA THR A 69 79.87 -96.01 98.80
C THR A 69 78.87 -95.31 99.71
N THR A 70 78.87 -95.58 101.02
CA THR A 70 78.00 -94.90 101.99
C THR A 70 78.34 -93.41 102.16
N GLN A 71 79.63 -93.03 102.14
CA GLN A 71 80.02 -91.62 102.22
C GLN A 71 79.64 -90.83 100.96
N ARG A 72 79.84 -91.40 99.76
CA ARG A 72 79.44 -90.75 98.50
C ARG A 72 77.94 -90.55 98.36
N LEU A 73 77.13 -91.47 98.91
CA LEU A 73 75.67 -91.33 98.91
C LEU A 73 75.21 -90.24 99.89
N SER A 74 75.85 -90.12 101.06
CA SER A 74 75.55 -89.06 102.03
C SER A 74 75.85 -87.66 101.47
N ASP A 75 77.04 -87.47 100.87
CA ASP A 75 77.43 -86.17 100.31
C ASP A 75 76.53 -85.78 99.10
N SER A 76 76.04 -86.76 98.34
CA SER A 76 75.12 -86.54 97.21
C SER A 76 73.69 -86.19 97.67
N ILE A 77 73.23 -86.68 98.82
CA ILE A 77 71.91 -86.35 99.38
C ILE A 77 71.91 -84.92 99.90
N ASP A 78 72.96 -84.49 100.61
CA ASP A 78 73.07 -83.12 101.12
C ASP A 78 73.19 -82.06 100.01
N ALA A 79 73.91 -82.38 98.92
CA ALA A 79 73.97 -81.51 97.75
C ALA A 79 72.60 -81.37 97.04
N SER A 80 71.82 -82.46 96.98
CA SER A 80 70.49 -82.47 96.36
C SER A 80 69.47 -81.66 97.20
N HIS A 81 69.51 -81.76 98.52
CA HIS A 81 68.65 -80.95 99.39
C HIS A 81 68.93 -79.45 99.28
N LYS A 82 70.20 -79.02 99.25
CA LYS A 82 70.54 -77.61 99.01
C LYS A 82 70.04 -77.08 97.66
N ALA A 83 70.20 -77.84 96.58
CA ALA A 83 69.73 -77.43 95.26
C ALA A 83 68.20 -77.32 95.19
N THR A 84 67.48 -78.18 95.91
CA THR A 84 66.01 -78.19 95.93
C THR A 84 65.45 -76.98 96.69
N ASP A 85 66.06 -76.60 97.81
CA ASP A 85 65.66 -75.41 98.59
C ASP A 85 65.91 -74.09 97.83
N GLU A 86 67.01 -74.01 97.09
CA GLU A 86 67.38 -72.83 96.31
C GLU A 86 66.47 -72.65 95.08
N LEU A 87 66.08 -73.74 94.42
CA LEU A 87 65.09 -73.73 93.34
C LEU A 87 63.70 -73.34 93.85
N SER A 88 63.27 -73.88 95.01
CA SER A 88 61.98 -73.56 95.62
C SER A 88 61.85 -72.08 95.98
N ARG A 89 62.91 -71.46 96.53
CA ARG A 89 62.95 -70.00 96.78
C ARG A 89 62.85 -69.19 95.50
N THR A 90 63.57 -69.58 94.45
CA THR A 90 63.59 -68.83 93.19
C THR A 90 62.24 -68.86 92.47
N VAL A 91 61.58 -70.02 92.43
CA VAL A 91 60.25 -70.16 91.81
C VAL A 91 59.18 -69.40 92.59
N THR A 92 59.24 -69.42 93.93
CA THR A 92 58.29 -68.68 94.78
C THR A 92 58.43 -67.16 94.59
N GLN A 93 59.66 -66.66 94.50
CA GLN A 93 59.92 -65.23 94.29
C GLN A 93 59.44 -64.77 92.89
N GLN A 94 59.66 -65.58 91.84
CA GLN A 94 59.19 -65.26 90.49
C GLN A 94 57.66 -65.31 90.36
N GLY A 95 56.98 -66.22 91.08
CA GLY A 95 55.52 -66.28 91.10
C GLY A 95 54.87 -65.05 91.72
N LEU A 96 55.42 -64.53 92.81
CA LEU A 96 54.95 -63.30 93.46
C LEU A 96 55.13 -62.06 92.56
N ASP A 97 56.23 -61.98 91.82
CA ASP A 97 56.53 -60.85 90.95
C ASP A 97 55.59 -60.79 89.72
N ILE A 98 55.16 -61.95 89.20
CA ILE A 98 54.19 -62.05 88.10
C ILE A 98 52.78 -61.64 88.55
N LEU A 99 52.36 -62.07 89.75
CA LEU A 99 51.04 -61.73 90.29
C LEU A 99 50.88 -60.22 90.52
N SER A 100 51.90 -59.54 91.08
CA SER A 100 51.82 -58.08 91.28
C SER A 100 51.72 -57.29 89.97
N LYS A 101 52.39 -57.75 88.91
CA LYS A 101 52.33 -57.13 87.58
C LYS A 101 50.95 -57.32 86.91
N GLN A 102 50.29 -58.46 87.14
CA GLN A 102 48.93 -58.68 86.61
C GLN A 102 47.88 -57.78 87.28
N GLU A 103 47.99 -57.56 88.59
CA GLU A 103 47.04 -56.74 89.34
C GLU A 103 47.14 -55.26 88.96
N LEU A 104 48.36 -54.73 88.80
CA LEU A 104 48.62 -53.38 88.28
C LEU A 104 48.03 -53.17 86.87
N ASN A 105 48.14 -54.16 86.00
CA ASN A 105 47.65 -54.06 84.62
C ASN A 105 46.10 -54.09 84.57
N SER A 106 45.45 -54.83 85.47
CA SER A 106 43.99 -54.86 85.59
C SER A 106 43.41 -53.51 86.04
N GLN A 107 44.04 -52.85 87.03
CA GLN A 107 43.63 -51.52 87.49
C GLN A 107 43.83 -50.43 86.42
N ALA A 108 44.95 -50.47 85.70
CA ALA A 108 45.20 -49.54 84.60
C ALA A 108 44.14 -49.66 83.49
N MET A 109 43.73 -50.89 83.14
CA MET A 109 42.74 -51.12 82.09
C MET A 109 41.32 -50.71 82.51
N SER A 110 40.96 -50.87 83.79
CA SER A 110 39.69 -50.35 84.32
C SER A 110 39.61 -48.83 84.22
N THR A 111 40.70 -48.14 84.60
CA THR A 111 40.76 -46.67 84.57
C THR A 111 40.67 -46.12 83.13
N TYR A 112 41.34 -46.79 82.19
CA TYR A 112 41.28 -46.43 80.77
C TYR A 112 39.87 -46.57 80.18
N ASN A 113 39.18 -47.67 80.50
CA ASN A 113 37.81 -47.91 80.01
C ASN A 113 36.81 -46.86 80.53
N GLU A 114 36.96 -46.44 81.80
CA GLU A 114 36.10 -45.39 82.38
C GLU A 114 36.33 -44.02 81.72
N GLN A 115 37.59 -43.68 81.41
CA GLN A 115 37.92 -42.45 80.69
C GLN A 115 37.35 -42.44 79.26
N VAL A 116 37.44 -43.56 78.54
CA VAL A 116 36.86 -43.70 77.19
C VAL A 116 35.33 -43.57 77.25
N TYR A 117 34.68 -44.20 78.22
CA TYR A 117 33.23 -44.12 78.38
C TYR A 117 32.76 -42.68 78.63
N ASN A 118 33.45 -41.93 79.49
CA ASN A 118 33.12 -40.54 79.80
C ASN A 118 33.35 -39.60 78.59
N LEU A 119 34.43 -39.83 77.83
CA LEU A 119 34.73 -39.04 76.63
C LEU A 119 33.68 -39.25 75.52
N VAL A 120 33.28 -40.51 75.31
CA VAL A 120 32.24 -40.86 74.33
C VAL A 120 30.91 -40.25 74.74
N THR A 121 30.50 -40.40 76.01
CA THR A 121 29.23 -39.84 76.50
C THR A 121 29.17 -38.32 76.34
N THR A 122 30.25 -37.62 76.72
CA THR A 122 30.32 -36.15 76.59
C THR A 122 30.29 -35.69 75.13
N SER A 123 30.99 -36.40 74.24
CA SER A 123 31.03 -36.08 72.81
C SER A 123 29.67 -36.31 72.15
N THR A 124 28.98 -37.40 72.50
CA THR A 124 27.65 -37.72 71.98
C THR A 124 26.62 -36.66 72.40
N SER A 125 26.57 -36.29 73.68
CA SER A 125 25.63 -35.25 74.13
C SER A 125 25.90 -33.87 73.52
N SER A 126 27.17 -33.53 73.28
CA SER A 126 27.55 -32.29 72.59
C SER A 126 27.09 -32.28 71.12
N LEU A 127 27.26 -33.40 70.41
CA LEU A 127 26.80 -33.56 69.03
C LEU A 127 25.28 -33.50 68.92
N GLU A 128 24.55 -34.17 69.82
CA GLU A 128 23.09 -34.12 69.85
C GLU A 128 22.57 -32.69 70.04
N LYS A 129 23.19 -31.92 70.96
CA LYS A 129 22.84 -30.51 71.18
C LYS A 129 23.08 -29.67 69.92
N ASN A 130 24.23 -29.84 69.27
CA ASN A 130 24.56 -29.10 68.05
C ASN A 130 23.60 -29.43 66.90
N ILE A 131 23.16 -30.70 66.77
CA ILE A 131 22.17 -31.11 65.76
C ILE A 131 20.83 -30.39 65.97
N VAL A 132 20.37 -30.28 67.23
CA VAL A 132 19.12 -29.58 67.56
C VAL A 132 19.23 -28.08 67.24
N GLU A 133 20.32 -27.43 67.65
CA GLU A 133 20.54 -25.99 67.39
C GLU A 133 20.62 -25.67 65.89
N ILE A 134 21.27 -26.53 65.09
CA ILE A 134 21.31 -26.40 63.63
C ILE A 134 19.90 -26.57 63.04
N GLY A 135 19.13 -27.56 63.49
CA GLY A 135 17.76 -27.81 63.04
C GLY A 135 16.82 -26.63 63.32
N GLU A 136 16.90 -26.05 64.52
CA GLU A 136 16.10 -24.87 64.87
C GLU A 136 16.50 -23.63 64.07
N THR A 137 17.81 -23.40 63.88
CA THR A 137 18.32 -22.28 63.10
C THR A 137 17.86 -22.36 61.64
N GLN A 138 17.94 -23.55 61.03
CA GLN A 138 17.45 -23.79 59.67
C GLN A 138 15.94 -23.57 59.58
N ARG A 139 15.15 -24.09 60.54
CA ARG A 139 13.70 -23.91 60.56
C ARG A 139 13.31 -22.43 60.61
N VAL A 140 13.89 -21.66 61.53
CA VAL A 140 13.61 -20.22 61.67
C VAL A 140 14.02 -19.45 60.41
N THR A 141 15.17 -19.77 59.82
CA THR A 141 15.63 -19.12 58.59
C THR A 141 14.70 -19.42 57.42
N MET A 142 14.25 -20.68 57.28
CA MET A 142 13.35 -21.11 56.23
C MET A 142 11.95 -20.49 56.39
N THR A 143 11.42 -20.39 57.63
CA THR A 143 10.16 -19.68 57.89
C THR A 143 10.24 -18.20 57.49
N LYS A 144 11.31 -17.49 57.88
CA LYS A 144 11.51 -16.09 57.48
C LYS A 144 11.61 -15.93 55.95
N ALA A 145 12.29 -16.85 55.27
CA ALA A 145 12.37 -16.85 53.81
C ALA A 145 10.99 -17.05 53.17
N PHE A 146 10.19 -17.98 53.69
CA PHE A 146 8.81 -18.19 53.22
C PHE A 146 7.92 -16.97 53.44
N ASP A 147 7.98 -16.34 54.61
CA ASP A 147 7.21 -15.14 54.91
C ASP A 147 7.59 -13.97 53.98
N LEU A 148 8.89 -13.80 53.71
CA LEU A 148 9.39 -12.80 52.78
C LEU A 148 8.93 -13.09 51.34
N MET A 149 8.99 -14.35 50.90
CA MET A 149 8.47 -14.75 49.58
C MET A 149 6.98 -14.47 49.46
N LYS A 150 6.20 -14.74 50.52
CA LYS A 150 4.76 -14.45 50.55
C LYS A 150 4.46 -12.96 50.48
N GLN A 151 5.23 -12.13 51.18
CA GLN A 151 5.12 -10.67 51.09
C GLN A 151 5.48 -10.14 49.71
N GLN A 152 6.56 -10.65 49.10
CA GLN A 152 6.94 -10.30 47.73
C GLN A 152 5.87 -10.70 46.71
N GLN A 153 5.30 -11.91 46.86
CA GLN A 153 4.20 -12.35 46.01
C GLN A 153 2.99 -11.41 46.11
N ALA A 154 2.57 -11.04 47.33
CA ALA A 154 1.44 -10.13 47.52
C ALA A 154 1.71 -8.74 46.92
N ALA A 155 2.94 -8.22 47.05
CA ALA A 155 3.32 -6.95 46.44
C ALA A 155 3.29 -7.01 44.90
N ILE A 156 3.75 -8.11 44.30
CA ILE A 156 3.68 -8.34 42.85
C ILE A 156 2.23 -8.41 42.39
N GLU A 157 1.38 -9.15 43.09
CA GLU A 157 -0.05 -9.26 42.77
C GLU A 157 -0.76 -7.90 42.83
N GLN A 158 -0.47 -7.09 43.85
CA GLN A 158 -1.00 -5.73 43.96
C GLN A 158 -0.52 -4.83 42.80
N PHE A 159 0.79 -4.85 42.49
CA PHE A 159 1.35 -4.08 41.38
C PHE A 159 0.70 -4.46 40.04
N ILE A 160 0.49 -5.77 39.79
CA ILE A 160 -0.20 -6.26 38.60
C ILE A 160 -1.66 -5.77 38.58
N ALA A 161 -2.38 -5.85 39.69
CA ALA A 161 -3.77 -5.41 39.77
C ALA A 161 -3.91 -3.90 39.50
N GLU A 162 -3.02 -3.07 40.07
CA GLU A 162 -2.96 -1.63 39.83
C GLU A 162 -2.61 -1.31 38.36
N GLY A 163 -1.63 -2.02 37.79
CA GLY A 163 -1.28 -1.91 36.37
C GLY A 163 -2.43 -2.25 35.43
N ILE A 164 -3.14 -3.36 35.69
CA ILE A 164 -4.33 -3.75 34.92
C ILE A 164 -5.44 -2.69 35.03
N LYS A 165 -5.65 -2.11 36.23
CA LYS A 165 -6.64 -1.06 36.45
C LYS A 165 -6.31 0.21 35.68
N ALA A 166 -5.04 0.64 35.67
CA ALA A 166 -4.58 1.80 34.91
C ALA A 166 -4.78 1.58 33.40
N ILE A 167 -4.31 0.44 32.87
CA ILE A 167 -4.48 0.09 31.45
C ILE A 167 -5.96 0.07 31.04
N LYS A 168 -6.83 -0.48 31.90
CA LYS A 168 -8.28 -0.51 31.62
C LYS A 168 -8.90 0.89 31.59
N SER A 169 -8.44 1.80 32.47
CA SER A 169 -8.86 3.21 32.47
C SER A 169 -8.41 3.93 31.21
N ASP A 170 -7.17 3.72 30.79
CA ASP A 170 -6.61 4.32 29.57
C ASP A 170 -7.33 3.81 28.32
N LEU A 171 -7.60 2.50 28.24
CA LEU A 171 -8.40 1.90 27.17
C LEU A 171 -9.81 2.48 27.11
N HIS A 172 -10.46 2.70 28.25
CA HIS A 172 -11.79 3.31 28.28
C HIS A 172 -11.75 4.76 27.80
N THR A 173 -10.75 5.53 28.22
CA THR A 173 -10.54 6.91 27.78
C THR A 173 -10.29 6.97 26.27
N LEU A 174 -9.42 6.09 25.75
CA LEU A 174 -9.14 5.97 24.32
C LEU A 174 -10.39 5.58 23.52
N SER A 175 -11.19 4.62 24.01
CA SER A 175 -12.46 4.24 23.39
C SER A 175 -13.40 5.44 23.30
N SER A 176 -13.59 6.18 24.41
CA SER A 176 -14.46 7.35 24.42
C SER A 176 -13.98 8.45 23.48
N PHE A 177 -12.66 8.63 23.34
CA PHE A 177 -12.07 9.58 22.39
C PHE A 177 -12.35 9.16 20.94
N ILE A 178 -12.18 7.87 20.63
CA ILE A 178 -12.47 7.29 19.31
C ILE A 178 -13.95 7.46 18.97
N ASP A 179 -14.86 7.14 19.89
CA ASP A 179 -16.31 7.28 19.69
C ASP A 179 -16.70 8.74 19.44
N ASN A 180 -16.17 9.68 20.22
CA ASN A 180 -16.39 11.10 20.02
C ASN A 180 -15.86 11.59 18.66
N LYS A 181 -14.66 11.16 18.26
CA LYS A 181 -14.09 11.53 16.96
C LYS A 181 -14.85 10.93 15.79
N HIS A 182 -15.36 9.71 15.93
CA HIS A 182 -16.26 9.12 14.94
C HIS A 182 -17.56 9.92 14.83
N ALA A 183 -18.17 10.30 15.95
CA ALA A 183 -19.39 11.13 15.95
C ALA A 183 -19.15 12.50 15.30
N ASP A 184 -18.06 13.19 15.65
CA ASP A 184 -17.65 14.46 15.02
C ASP A 184 -17.52 14.32 13.49
N THR A 185 -16.84 13.27 13.05
CA THR A 185 -16.59 13.00 11.63
C THR A 185 -17.89 12.71 10.88
N LEU A 186 -18.78 11.93 11.49
CA LEU A 186 -20.07 11.55 10.91
C LEU A 186 -21.02 12.75 10.79
N ASN A 187 -21.02 13.63 11.80
CA ASN A 187 -21.75 14.90 11.76
C ASN A 187 -21.19 15.85 10.69
N ALA A 188 -19.87 15.97 10.57
CA ALA A 188 -19.23 16.78 9.53
C ALA A 188 -19.57 16.25 8.14
N LEU A 189 -19.53 14.92 7.94
CA LEU A 189 -19.88 14.29 6.66
C LEU A 189 -21.35 14.55 6.30
N SER A 190 -22.28 14.39 7.26
CA SER A 190 -23.70 14.69 7.06
C SER A 190 -23.92 16.17 6.72
N SER A 191 -23.18 17.09 7.36
CA SER A 191 -23.24 18.52 7.03
C SER A 191 -22.78 18.80 5.59
N VAL A 192 -21.69 18.15 5.14
CA VAL A 192 -21.18 18.28 3.76
C VAL A 192 -22.18 17.72 2.77
N GLU A 193 -22.75 16.54 3.04
CA GLU A 193 -23.77 15.91 2.20
C GLU A 193 -25.01 16.81 2.05
N ASN A 194 -25.51 17.36 3.17
CA ASN A 194 -26.62 18.31 3.16
C ASN A 194 -26.30 19.59 2.37
N HIS A 195 -25.07 20.10 2.46
CA HIS A 195 -24.63 21.26 1.69
C HIS A 195 -24.58 20.95 0.19
N HIS A 196 -24.01 19.80 -0.20
CA HIS A 196 -23.99 19.36 -1.59
C HIS A 196 -25.39 19.18 -2.16
N MET A 197 -26.31 18.56 -1.41
CA MET A 197 -27.70 18.39 -1.86
C MET A 197 -28.40 19.73 -2.09
N LYS A 198 -28.19 20.73 -1.22
CA LYS A 198 -28.71 22.09 -1.43
C LYS A 198 -28.11 22.76 -2.67
N THR A 199 -26.81 22.62 -2.88
CA THR A 199 -26.13 23.18 -4.06
C THR A 199 -26.63 22.54 -5.35
N ILE A 200 -26.80 21.21 -5.37
CA ILE A 200 -27.36 20.48 -6.52
C ILE A 200 -28.79 20.94 -6.82
N ALA A 201 -29.65 21.05 -5.80
CA ALA A 201 -31.02 21.56 -6.00
C ALA A 201 -31.01 22.97 -6.59
N THR A 202 -30.20 23.88 -6.03
CA THR A 202 -30.09 25.27 -6.51
C THR A 202 -29.58 25.35 -7.96
N LEU A 203 -28.57 24.54 -8.31
CA LEU A 203 -28.06 24.48 -9.69
C LEU A 203 -29.10 23.93 -10.66
N THR A 204 -29.86 22.91 -10.25
CA THR A 204 -30.92 22.31 -11.06
C THR A 204 -32.03 23.32 -11.33
N ASP A 205 -32.46 24.07 -10.30
CA ASP A 205 -33.46 25.12 -10.45
C ASP A 205 -32.98 26.25 -11.37
N LYS A 206 -31.72 26.69 -11.22
CA LYS A 206 -31.14 27.72 -12.08
C LYS A 206 -31.00 27.26 -13.53
N GLN A 207 -30.57 26.02 -13.77
CA GLN A 207 -30.52 25.44 -15.12
C GLN A 207 -31.90 25.39 -15.77
N ARG A 208 -32.93 25.05 -14.99
CA ARG A 208 -34.31 25.05 -15.48
C ARG A 208 -34.78 26.46 -15.84
N GLU A 209 -34.48 27.45 -15.02
CA GLU A 209 -34.81 28.85 -15.30
C GLU A 209 -34.12 29.36 -16.58
N GLU A 210 -32.83 29.08 -16.74
CA GLU A 210 -32.08 29.44 -17.96
C GLU A 210 -32.65 28.73 -19.20
N PHE A 211 -33.04 27.46 -19.09
CA PHE A 211 -33.69 26.72 -20.18
C PHE A 211 -35.03 27.35 -20.58
N ASP A 212 -35.88 27.71 -19.61
CA ASP A 212 -37.15 28.38 -19.87
C ASP A 212 -36.95 29.75 -20.55
N GLN A 213 -35.92 30.49 -20.15
CA GLN A 213 -35.55 31.77 -20.79
C GLN A 213 -35.10 31.57 -22.25
N ILE A 214 -34.25 30.57 -22.51
CA ILE A 214 -33.81 30.22 -23.88
C ILE A 214 -35.02 29.83 -24.73
N GLN A 215 -35.94 29.03 -24.20
CA GLN A 215 -37.13 28.60 -24.94
C GLN A 215 -38.06 29.78 -25.28
N LYS A 216 -38.22 30.74 -24.36
CA LYS A 216 -38.94 32.00 -24.61
C LYS A 216 -38.26 32.86 -25.68
N LEU A 217 -36.93 32.98 -25.63
CA LEU A 217 -36.16 33.73 -26.62
C LEU A 217 -36.27 33.10 -28.02
N LEU A 218 -36.18 31.78 -28.10
CA LEU A 218 -36.29 31.02 -29.34
C LEU A 218 -37.67 31.19 -29.97
N SER A 219 -38.74 31.07 -29.18
CA SER A 219 -40.12 31.25 -29.65
C SER A 219 -40.39 32.69 -30.10
N PHE A 220 -39.89 33.70 -29.36
CA PHE A 220 -39.95 35.10 -29.79
C PHE A 220 -39.20 35.35 -31.11
N SER A 221 -37.98 34.82 -31.23
CA SER A 221 -37.17 34.94 -32.45
C SER A 221 -37.86 34.28 -33.65
N HIS A 222 -38.40 33.08 -33.47
CA HIS A 222 -39.14 32.37 -34.51
C HIS A 222 -40.39 33.16 -34.96
N HIS A 223 -41.12 33.76 -34.01
CA HIS A 223 -42.26 34.61 -34.32
C HIS A 223 -41.85 35.85 -35.12
N LYS A 224 -40.78 36.55 -34.71
CA LYS A 224 -40.26 37.73 -35.42
C LYS A 224 -39.75 37.41 -36.81
N PHE A 225 -39.10 36.26 -36.97
CA PHE A 225 -38.64 35.77 -38.26
C PHE A 225 -39.83 35.44 -39.18
N SER A 226 -40.85 34.74 -38.67
CA SER A 226 -42.08 34.44 -39.40
C SER A 226 -42.82 35.71 -39.84
N GLU A 227 -42.94 36.69 -38.95
CA GLU A 227 -43.53 38.02 -39.25
C GLU A 227 -42.75 38.73 -40.36
N SER A 228 -41.42 38.71 -40.30
CA SER A 228 -40.54 39.32 -41.31
C SER A 228 -40.67 38.63 -42.67
N LEU A 229 -40.72 37.29 -42.70
CA LEU A 229 -40.95 36.53 -43.93
C LEU A 229 -42.31 36.85 -44.56
N LEU A 230 -43.36 36.95 -43.75
CA LEU A 230 -44.69 37.32 -44.24
C LEU A 230 -44.70 38.74 -44.81
N ASN A 231 -44.04 39.68 -44.15
CA ASN A 231 -43.93 41.06 -44.64
C ASN A 231 -43.13 41.15 -45.94
N LEU A 232 -42.04 40.38 -46.06
CA LEU A 232 -41.22 40.32 -47.27
C LEU A 232 -42.00 39.71 -48.44
N LYS A 233 -42.80 38.67 -48.18
CA LYS A 233 -43.73 38.10 -49.17
C LYS A 233 -44.75 39.13 -49.66
N LYS A 234 -45.39 39.88 -48.75
CA LYS A 234 -46.35 40.94 -49.10
C LYS A 234 -45.70 42.07 -49.90
N LEU A 235 -44.48 42.47 -49.55
CA LEU A 235 -43.72 43.48 -50.28
C LEU A 235 -43.39 43.00 -51.70
N ASN A 236 -42.98 41.73 -51.85
CA ASN A 236 -42.71 41.15 -53.16
C ASN A 236 -43.98 41.11 -54.03
N GLU A 237 -45.11 40.62 -53.48
CA GLU A 237 -46.39 40.59 -54.18
C GLU A 237 -46.84 41.99 -54.63
N ARG A 238 -46.67 42.99 -53.76
CA ARG A 238 -46.97 44.40 -54.09
C ARG A 238 -46.05 44.94 -55.18
N SER A 239 -44.76 44.61 -55.13
CA SER A 239 -43.78 45.02 -56.14
C SER A 239 -44.10 44.41 -57.50
N GLU A 240 -44.38 43.10 -57.55
CA GLU A 240 -44.80 42.41 -58.77
C GLU A 240 -46.08 43.02 -59.36
N PHE A 241 -47.08 43.29 -58.52
CA PHE A 241 -48.30 43.94 -58.96
C PHE A 241 -48.02 45.34 -59.53
N SER A 242 -47.21 46.16 -58.86
CA SER A 242 -46.84 47.49 -59.34
C SER A 242 -46.10 47.43 -60.68
N HIS A 243 -45.21 46.46 -60.88
CA HIS A 243 -44.55 46.25 -62.16
C HIS A 243 -45.53 45.83 -63.26
N ARG A 244 -46.46 44.91 -62.97
CA ARG A 244 -47.49 44.52 -63.94
C ARG A 244 -48.38 45.71 -64.33
N GLN A 245 -48.80 46.51 -63.35
CA GLN A 245 -49.60 47.70 -63.60
C GLN A 245 -48.85 48.73 -64.46
N SER A 246 -47.56 48.96 -64.16
CA SER A 246 -46.70 49.84 -64.95
C SER A 246 -46.54 49.34 -66.39
N ASN A 247 -46.38 48.03 -66.59
CA ASN A 247 -46.28 47.44 -67.93
C ASN A 247 -47.58 47.61 -68.72
N VAL A 248 -48.74 47.42 -68.08
CA VAL A 248 -50.04 47.65 -68.70
C VAL A 248 -50.21 49.11 -69.11
N ALA A 249 -49.91 50.06 -68.22
CA ALA A 249 -49.97 51.48 -68.55
C ALA A 249 -49.03 51.86 -69.72
N MET A 250 -47.84 51.26 -69.78
CA MET A 250 -46.91 51.45 -70.90
C MET A 250 -47.48 50.91 -72.22
N LEU A 251 -48.15 49.75 -72.20
CA LEU A 251 -48.81 49.17 -73.38
C LEU A 251 -49.99 50.04 -73.85
N GLU A 252 -50.78 50.60 -72.93
CA GLU A 252 -51.85 51.54 -73.25
C GLU A 252 -51.31 52.82 -73.88
N GLN A 253 -50.22 53.37 -73.33
CA GLN A 253 -49.54 54.53 -73.91
C GLN A 253 -49.00 54.25 -75.31
N LEU A 254 -48.34 53.10 -75.51
CA LEU A 254 -47.83 52.70 -76.81
C LEU A 254 -48.97 52.54 -77.84
N THR A 255 -50.08 51.94 -77.42
CA THR A 255 -51.27 51.76 -78.26
C THR A 255 -51.84 53.12 -78.68
N THR A 256 -51.92 54.08 -77.75
CA THR A 256 -52.35 55.45 -78.02
C THR A 256 -51.42 56.14 -79.02
N GLN A 257 -50.10 55.97 -78.87
CA GLN A 257 -49.11 56.53 -79.81
C GLN A 257 -49.24 55.92 -81.21
N ILE A 258 -49.44 54.60 -81.32
CA ILE A 258 -49.68 53.92 -82.60
C ILE A 258 -50.95 54.45 -83.25
N GLN A 259 -52.05 54.55 -82.51
CA GLN A 259 -53.31 55.09 -83.02
C GLN A 259 -53.17 56.52 -83.52
N LYS A 260 -52.46 57.37 -82.77
CA LYS A 260 -52.16 58.75 -83.18
C LYS A 260 -51.37 58.79 -84.49
N LEU A 261 -50.31 57.99 -84.61
CA LEU A 261 -49.53 57.89 -85.85
C LEU A 261 -50.39 57.43 -87.03
N CYS A 262 -51.31 56.48 -86.83
CA CYS A 262 -52.24 56.05 -87.87
C CYS A 262 -53.16 57.20 -88.32
N VAL A 263 -53.69 57.99 -87.39
CA VAL A 263 -54.53 59.17 -87.70
C VAL A 263 -53.71 60.24 -88.43
N ASP A 264 -52.52 60.57 -87.93
CA ASP A 264 -51.64 61.57 -88.54
C ASP A 264 -51.26 61.16 -89.97
N ASN A 265 -50.95 59.89 -90.20
CA ASN A 265 -50.68 59.34 -91.52
C ASN A 265 -51.90 59.44 -92.44
N LEU A 266 -53.11 59.10 -91.96
CA LEU A 266 -54.35 59.21 -92.75
C LEU A 266 -54.64 60.66 -93.14
N VAL A 267 -54.48 61.60 -92.22
CA VAL A 267 -54.65 63.03 -92.48
C VAL A 267 -53.62 63.51 -93.50
N SER A 268 -52.35 63.15 -93.33
CA SER A 268 -51.28 63.51 -94.27
C SER A 268 -51.54 62.96 -95.68
N LEU A 269 -51.94 61.70 -95.80
CA LEU A 269 -52.29 61.06 -97.08
C LEU A 269 -53.48 61.76 -97.76
N THR A 270 -54.50 62.09 -96.97
CA THR A 270 -55.71 62.78 -97.47
C THR A 270 -55.38 64.19 -97.95
N ASN A 271 -54.54 64.92 -97.21
CA ASN A 271 -54.10 66.27 -97.59
C ASN A 271 -53.25 66.26 -98.87
N GLU A 272 -52.31 65.33 -99.02
CA GLU A 272 -51.52 65.21 -100.25
C GLU A 272 -52.38 64.82 -101.46
N LEU A 273 -53.41 63.99 -101.27
CA LEU A 273 -54.39 63.68 -102.33
C LEU A 273 -55.21 64.92 -102.75
N ALA A 274 -55.55 65.81 -101.83
CA ALA A 274 -56.37 67.00 -102.08
C ALA A 274 -55.60 68.18 -102.69
N LYS A 275 -54.27 68.22 -102.54
CA LYS A 275 -53.39 69.33 -102.96
C LYS A 275 -53.41 69.67 -104.46
N HIS A 276 -53.92 68.76 -105.29
CA HIS A 276 -53.96 68.90 -106.75
C HIS A 276 -55.36 69.19 -107.32
N GLN A 277 -56.35 69.54 -106.48
CA GLN A 277 -57.67 70.01 -106.93
C GLN A 277 -57.84 71.49 -106.58
N GLU A 278 -57.87 72.36 -107.61
CA GLU A 278 -58.41 73.71 -107.44
C GLU A 278 -59.92 73.61 -107.23
N LEU A 279 -60.35 73.85 -105.99
CA LEU A 279 -61.75 73.76 -105.59
C LEU A 279 -62.38 75.15 -105.68
N GLU A 280 -63.26 75.33 -106.66
CA GLU A 280 -64.05 76.54 -106.84
C GLU A 280 -65.51 76.26 -106.46
N ILE A 281 -66.08 77.13 -105.63
CA ILE A 281 -67.52 77.16 -105.35
C ILE A 281 -68.09 78.37 -106.11
N ASP A 282 -68.73 78.09 -107.24
CA ASP A 282 -69.40 79.08 -108.06
C ASP A 282 -70.90 79.13 -107.72
N THR A 283 -71.40 80.30 -107.34
CA THR A 283 -72.81 80.56 -107.02
C THR A 283 -73.34 81.74 -107.85
N GLU A 284 -74.65 82.03 -107.75
CA GLU A 284 -75.27 83.14 -108.48
C GLU A 284 -74.66 84.50 -108.08
N ASP A 285 -74.35 84.68 -106.80
CA ASP A 285 -73.90 85.98 -106.26
C ASP A 285 -72.38 86.10 -106.14
N PHE A 286 -71.66 84.99 -105.96
CA PHE A 286 -70.20 85.03 -105.76
C PHE A 286 -69.47 83.79 -106.28
N VAL A 287 -68.17 83.96 -106.53
CA VAL A 287 -67.20 82.88 -106.76
C VAL A 287 -66.27 82.78 -105.56
N LYS A 288 -66.14 81.59 -104.95
CA LYS A 288 -65.18 81.33 -103.87
C LYS A 288 -64.10 80.38 -104.34
N LYS A 289 -62.83 80.78 -104.22
CA LYS A 289 -61.69 79.88 -104.42
C LYS A 289 -61.26 79.30 -103.08
N LEU A 290 -61.08 77.98 -103.07
CA LEU A 290 -60.61 77.24 -101.91
C LEU A 290 -59.15 76.83 -102.10
N GLY A 291 -58.34 77.07 -101.08
CA GLY A 291 -56.97 76.55 -100.93
C GLY A 291 -56.80 76.02 -99.52
N ASP A 292 -56.12 74.89 -99.36
CA ASP A 292 -55.90 74.24 -98.05
C ASP A 292 -57.20 74.04 -97.25
N CYS A 293 -58.29 73.64 -97.94
CA CYS A 293 -59.64 73.47 -97.39
C CYS A 293 -60.25 74.75 -96.77
N LYS A 294 -59.79 75.95 -97.19
CA LYS A 294 -60.24 77.25 -96.70
C LYS A 294 -60.52 78.20 -97.85
N VAL A 295 -61.39 79.19 -97.62
CA VAL A 295 -61.66 80.25 -98.60
C VAL A 295 -60.46 81.19 -98.65
N THR A 296 -59.81 81.29 -99.80
CA THR A 296 -58.64 82.17 -100.04
C THR A 296 -59.02 83.41 -100.84
N GLN A 297 -60.05 83.31 -101.69
CA GLN A 297 -60.57 84.42 -102.49
C GLN A 297 -62.11 84.35 -102.58
N ILE A 298 -62.77 85.50 -102.53
CA ILE A 298 -64.20 85.67 -102.79
C ILE A 298 -64.36 86.77 -103.82
N GLU A 299 -65.05 86.50 -104.92
CA GLU A 299 -65.43 87.50 -105.92
C GLU A 299 -66.94 87.69 -105.90
N ASP A 300 -67.39 88.90 -105.65
CA ASP A 300 -68.81 89.29 -105.76
C ASP A 300 -69.10 89.65 -107.23
N LYS A 301 -69.99 88.87 -107.87
CA LYS A 301 -70.30 88.99 -109.30
C LYS A 301 -71.08 90.27 -109.63
N HIS A 302 -71.85 90.79 -108.67
CA HIS A 302 -72.69 91.99 -108.91
C HIS A 302 -71.85 93.26 -108.84
N SER A 303 -70.93 93.33 -107.89
CA SER A 303 -70.11 94.52 -107.68
C SER A 303 -68.72 94.44 -108.30
N GLY A 304 -68.31 93.26 -108.78
CA GLY A 304 -66.95 92.99 -109.28
C GLY A 304 -65.88 93.09 -108.19
N GLN A 305 -66.28 93.08 -106.91
CA GLN A 305 -65.35 93.23 -105.80
C GLN A 305 -64.68 91.90 -105.47
N VAL A 306 -63.36 91.93 -105.27
CA VAL A 306 -62.57 90.74 -104.93
C VAL A 306 -62.01 90.87 -103.53
N THR A 307 -62.35 89.92 -102.67
CA THR A 307 -61.83 89.80 -101.31
C THR A 307 -60.78 88.70 -101.23
N TYR A 308 -59.56 89.04 -100.84
CA TYR A 308 -58.50 88.09 -100.53
C TYR A 308 -58.45 87.82 -99.02
N ILE A 309 -58.29 86.56 -98.63
CA ILE A 309 -58.23 86.14 -97.24
C ILE A 309 -56.85 85.57 -96.93
N ASN A 310 -56.15 86.22 -95.99
CA ASN A 310 -54.82 85.83 -95.55
C ASN A 310 -54.91 85.10 -94.19
N TYR A 311 -54.30 83.92 -94.14
CA TYR A 311 -54.20 83.09 -92.95
C TYR A 311 -52.75 83.04 -92.45
N ASP A 312 -52.59 83.02 -91.14
CA ASP A 312 -51.31 82.71 -90.47
C ASP A 312 -51.57 81.63 -89.41
N ASN A 313 -50.74 80.57 -89.39
CA ASN A 313 -50.92 79.41 -88.53
C ASN A 313 -52.35 78.87 -88.50
N ASN A 314 -52.97 78.76 -89.68
CA ASN A 314 -54.36 78.32 -89.87
C ASN A 314 -55.46 79.26 -89.35
N ILE A 315 -55.14 80.46 -88.87
CA ILE A 315 -56.08 81.45 -88.32
C ILE A 315 -56.21 82.62 -89.29
N LYS A 316 -57.44 83.06 -89.57
CA LYS A 316 -57.69 84.24 -90.44
C LYS A 316 -57.09 85.46 -89.75
N ARG A 317 -56.18 86.16 -90.44
CA ARG A 317 -55.51 87.36 -89.89
C ARG A 317 -55.98 88.65 -90.54
N ARG A 318 -56.26 88.57 -91.85
CA ARG A 318 -56.60 89.74 -92.64
C ARG A 318 -57.49 89.35 -93.81
N SER A 319 -58.46 90.19 -94.13
CA SER A 319 -59.12 90.15 -95.43
C SER A 319 -59.16 91.53 -96.07
N ASP A 320 -58.83 91.59 -97.35
CA ASP A 320 -58.77 92.81 -98.14
C ASP A 320 -59.74 92.72 -99.31
N THR A 321 -60.67 93.65 -99.42
CA THR A 321 -61.66 93.74 -100.50
C THR A 321 -61.29 94.87 -101.46
N TYR A 322 -61.12 94.53 -102.73
CA TYR A 322 -60.74 95.43 -103.80
C TYR A 322 -61.91 95.68 -104.75
N ALA A 323 -62.04 96.91 -105.22
CA ALA A 323 -62.91 97.31 -106.32
C ALA A 323 -62.05 98.00 -107.39
N ASN A 324 -62.02 97.50 -108.63
CA ASN A 324 -61.18 98.06 -109.71
C ASN A 324 -59.70 98.26 -109.29
N GLU A 325 -59.10 97.23 -108.70
CA GLU A 325 -57.71 97.23 -108.19
C GLU A 325 -57.42 98.19 -107.02
N ARG A 326 -58.45 98.85 -106.47
CA ARG A 326 -58.32 99.74 -105.31
C ARG A 326 -58.85 99.07 -104.06
N LEU A 327 -58.09 99.15 -102.97
CA LEU A 327 -58.52 98.64 -101.67
C LEU A 327 -59.70 99.50 -101.18
N LYS A 328 -60.85 98.86 -101.00
CA LYS A 328 -62.08 99.52 -100.54
C LYS A 328 -62.36 99.22 -99.07
N TYR A 329 -62.09 97.98 -98.66
CA TYR A 329 -62.33 97.52 -97.30
C TYR A 329 -61.23 96.58 -96.82
N GLN A 330 -60.86 96.69 -95.54
CA GLN A 330 -59.94 95.79 -94.88
C GLN A 330 -60.50 95.37 -93.53
N MET A 331 -60.38 94.09 -93.20
CA MET A 331 -60.66 93.55 -91.87
C MET A 331 -59.42 92.88 -91.29
N LEU A 332 -59.08 93.23 -90.05
CA LEU A 332 -58.02 92.63 -89.25
C LEU A 332 -58.63 91.75 -88.15
N PHE A 333 -57.95 90.64 -87.86
CA PHE A 333 -58.42 89.64 -86.91
C PHE A 333 -57.35 89.37 -85.84
N ASN A 334 -57.80 89.05 -84.63
CA ASN A 334 -56.91 88.74 -83.50
C ASN A 334 -56.30 87.32 -83.57
N GLU A 335 -55.59 86.90 -82.51
CA GLU A 335 -54.99 85.56 -82.41
C GLU A 335 -55.97 84.40 -82.39
N GLU A 336 -57.25 84.67 -82.11
CA GLU A 336 -58.32 83.69 -82.10
C GLU A 336 -59.11 83.69 -83.42
N GLY A 337 -58.78 84.57 -84.37
CA GLY A 337 -59.47 84.73 -85.64
C GLY A 337 -60.78 85.52 -85.56
N LYS A 338 -60.99 86.30 -84.49
CA LYS A 338 -62.14 87.20 -84.32
C LYS A 338 -61.85 88.58 -84.91
N PRO A 339 -62.86 89.27 -85.48
CA PRO A 339 -62.66 90.61 -86.03
C PRO A 339 -62.21 91.57 -84.93
N LEU A 340 -61.21 92.39 -85.24
CA LEU A 340 -60.63 93.36 -84.33
C LEU A 340 -60.88 94.78 -84.85
N ILE A 341 -60.52 95.03 -86.12
CA ILE A 341 -60.62 96.34 -86.76
C ILE A 341 -61.10 96.18 -88.20
N GLY A 342 -62.10 96.96 -88.61
CA GLY A 342 -62.54 97.13 -89.99
C GLY A 342 -62.19 98.53 -90.50
N ARG A 343 -61.72 98.66 -91.73
CA ARG A 343 -61.33 99.94 -92.35
C ARG A 343 -61.97 100.10 -93.72
N GLU A 344 -62.57 101.25 -93.97
CA GLU A 344 -63.03 101.69 -95.29
C GLU A 344 -62.11 102.78 -95.82
N PHE A 345 -61.83 102.73 -97.12
CA PHE A 345 -60.90 103.64 -97.79
C PHE A 345 -61.62 104.49 -98.85
N ASP A 346 -61.20 105.75 -98.98
CA ASP A 346 -61.61 106.60 -100.10
C ASP A 346 -60.87 106.23 -101.40
N ASP A 347 -61.23 106.91 -102.50
CA ASP A 347 -60.60 106.72 -103.82
C ASP A 347 -59.10 107.03 -103.85
N LYS A 348 -58.56 107.71 -102.84
CA LYS A 348 -57.13 108.05 -102.68
C LYS A 348 -56.40 107.10 -101.73
N GLY A 349 -57.09 106.15 -101.10
CA GLY A 349 -56.53 105.22 -100.13
C GLY A 349 -56.45 105.75 -98.70
N ASN A 350 -57.14 106.84 -98.37
CA ASN A 350 -57.24 107.35 -97.01
C ASN A 350 -58.32 106.59 -96.24
N ILE A 351 -58.08 106.26 -94.98
CA ILE A 351 -59.07 105.59 -94.12
C ILE A 351 -60.16 106.59 -93.74
N VAL A 352 -61.35 106.41 -94.29
CA VAL A 352 -62.52 107.28 -94.02
C VAL A 352 -63.37 106.75 -92.88
N PHE A 353 -63.40 105.44 -92.69
CA PHE A 353 -64.02 104.81 -91.51
C PHE A 353 -63.12 103.76 -90.91
N GLU A 354 -63.01 103.75 -89.59
CA GLU A 354 -62.42 102.67 -88.82
C GLU A 354 -63.43 102.18 -87.78
N TYR A 355 -63.71 100.87 -87.77
CA TYR A 355 -64.65 100.21 -86.88
C TYR A 355 -63.88 99.31 -85.92
N ASN A 356 -64.13 99.46 -84.62
CA ASN A 356 -63.56 98.61 -83.57
C ASN A 356 -64.59 97.56 -83.14
N TYR A 357 -64.13 96.32 -82.93
CA TYR A 357 -64.99 95.19 -82.57
C TYR A 357 -64.65 94.65 -81.18
N ASN A 358 -65.67 94.18 -80.44
CA ASN A 358 -65.48 93.42 -79.20
C ASN A 358 -65.28 91.91 -79.48
N ASP A 359 -65.05 91.13 -78.42
CA ASP A 359 -64.90 89.67 -78.49
C ASP A 359 -66.13 88.92 -79.03
N ALA A 360 -67.31 89.55 -79.00
CA ALA A 360 -68.55 89.02 -79.57
C ALA A 360 -68.70 89.34 -81.07
N GLY A 361 -67.81 90.17 -81.64
CA GLY A 361 -67.86 90.62 -83.03
C GLY A 361 -68.83 91.78 -83.28
N GLU A 362 -69.25 92.48 -82.24
CA GLU A 362 -70.10 93.67 -82.34
C GLU A 362 -69.23 94.94 -82.41
N VAL A 363 -69.70 95.94 -83.16
CA VAL A 363 -69.01 97.24 -83.27
C VAL A 363 -69.15 97.99 -81.95
N THR A 364 -68.02 98.31 -81.32
CA THR A 364 -67.96 99.11 -80.07
C THR A 364 -67.70 100.58 -80.34
N GLY A 365 -67.14 100.91 -81.50
CA GLY A 365 -66.88 102.28 -81.87
C GLY A 365 -66.58 102.43 -83.36
N ARG A 366 -66.87 103.63 -83.87
CA ARG A 366 -66.57 104.05 -85.24
C ARG A 366 -65.84 105.39 -85.20
N ILE A 367 -64.71 105.44 -85.89
CA ILE A 367 -63.97 106.67 -86.16
C ILE A 367 -64.24 107.04 -87.62
N GLU A 368 -64.78 108.24 -87.83
CA GLU A 368 -65.05 108.82 -89.14
C GLU A 368 -64.09 109.97 -89.40
N LYS A 369 -63.40 109.93 -90.55
CA LYS A 369 -62.39 110.92 -90.95
C LYS A 369 -62.77 111.56 -92.27
N THR A 370 -62.74 112.88 -92.34
CA THR A 370 -62.94 113.65 -93.56
C THR A 370 -61.63 114.28 -94.01
N PHE A 371 -61.29 114.17 -95.29
CA PHE A 371 -60.04 114.70 -95.85
C PHE A 371 -60.29 115.82 -96.87
N ASP A 372 -59.35 116.74 -96.98
CA ASP A 372 -59.37 117.80 -98.00
C ASP A 372 -58.94 117.27 -99.39
N GLN A 373 -59.01 118.13 -100.40
CA GLN A 373 -58.60 117.78 -101.76
C GLN A 373 -57.09 117.45 -101.86
N SER A 374 -56.29 117.83 -100.87
CA SER A 374 -54.86 117.53 -100.76
C SER A 374 -54.57 116.26 -99.94
N GLY A 375 -55.58 115.62 -99.34
CA GLY A 375 -55.43 114.42 -98.52
C GLY A 375 -55.12 114.70 -97.04
N ASN A 376 -55.22 115.95 -96.58
CA ASN A 376 -55.04 116.28 -95.17
C ASN A 376 -56.35 116.08 -94.42
N GLU A 377 -56.28 115.55 -93.19
CA GLU A 377 -57.44 115.35 -92.33
C GLU A 377 -58.04 116.71 -91.91
N ILE A 378 -59.32 116.93 -92.24
CA ILE A 378 -60.08 118.13 -91.87
C ILE A 378 -60.76 117.92 -90.52
N SER A 379 -61.30 116.72 -90.27
CA SER A 379 -62.02 116.42 -89.04
C SER A 379 -62.04 114.92 -88.75
N GLN A 380 -62.13 114.60 -87.45
CA GLN A 380 -62.33 113.26 -86.93
C GLN A 380 -63.51 113.26 -85.96
N VAL A 381 -64.46 112.35 -86.15
CA VAL A 381 -65.60 112.13 -85.25
C VAL A 381 -65.53 110.70 -84.75
N GLU A 382 -65.56 110.53 -83.43
CA GLU A 382 -65.63 109.22 -82.80
C GLU A 382 -67.01 108.98 -82.21
N VAL A 383 -67.61 107.86 -82.57
CA VAL A 383 -68.93 107.42 -82.10
C VAL A 383 -68.75 106.09 -81.40
N ALA A 384 -69.01 106.05 -80.09
CA ALA A 384 -69.07 104.81 -79.31
C ALA A 384 -70.50 104.25 -79.33
N TYR A 385 -70.63 102.93 -79.39
CA TYR A 385 -71.91 102.20 -79.49
C TYR A 385 -72.21 101.34 -78.26
#